data_AF-A0A937QLU1-F1
#
_entry.id   AF-A0A937QLU1-F1
#
_cell.length_a   1.000
_cell.length_b   1.000
_cell.length_c   1.000
_cell.angle_alpha   90.00
_cell.angle_beta   90.00
_cell.angle_gamma   90.00
#
_symmetry.space_group_name_H-M   'P 1'
#
loop_
_entity.id
_entity.type
_entity.pdbx_description
1 polymer ?
#
loop_
_entity_poly.entity_id
_entity_poly.type
_entity_poly.pdbx_seq_one_letter_code
_entity_poly.pdbx_strand_id
1 'polypeptide(L)'
;MTSQLQEDVERLLEDSEIKIITKEDLESTPGRPRLGVYLVMYQEPRLKGTYLFSFRVVHFEDASPARNYKFAEGICWDSGLYIGRERTSVMRGVVKTHVRKYINDYLAANPKPPKQQKQEQIRY
;
A
#
# COMPACT_ATOMS: atom_id res chain seq x y z
N MET A 1 -7.93 -16.21 3.93
CA MET A 1 -7.81 -14.91 4.62
C MET A 1 -6.80 -14.02 3.92
N THR A 2 -5.56 -14.49 3.71
CA THR A 2 -4.50 -13.70 3.05
C THR A 2 -4.88 -13.24 1.64
N SER A 3 -5.48 -14.12 0.81
CA SER A 3 -5.95 -13.76 -0.53
C SER A 3 -7.02 -12.65 -0.52
N GLN A 4 -7.98 -12.72 0.41
CA GLN A 4 -9.02 -11.68 0.55
C GLN A 4 -8.43 -10.33 1.00
N LEU A 5 -7.40 -10.35 1.86
CA LEU A 5 -6.70 -9.13 2.26
C LEU A 5 -5.92 -8.52 1.10
N GLN A 6 -5.27 -9.35 0.29
CA GLN A 6 -4.59 -8.89 -0.92
C GLN A 6 -5.61 -8.25 -1.89
N GLU A 7 -6.71 -8.95 -2.20
CA GLU A 7 -7.78 -8.42 -3.06
C GLU A 7 -8.38 -7.11 -2.52
N ASP A 8 -8.59 -7.00 -1.20
CA ASP A 8 -9.07 -5.76 -0.56
C ASP A 8 -8.09 -4.60 -0.77
N VAL A 9 -6.78 -4.86 -0.68
CA VAL A 9 -5.73 -3.84 -0.87
C VAL A 9 -5.64 -3.44 -2.33
N GLU A 10 -5.57 -4.42 -3.23
CA GLU A 10 -5.47 -4.19 -4.68
C GLU A 10 -6.65 -3.36 -5.17
N ARG A 11 -7.88 -3.69 -4.74
CA ARG A 11 -9.08 -2.92 -5.06
C ARG A 11 -9.00 -1.48 -4.56
N LEU A 12 -8.50 -1.24 -3.34
CA LEU A 12 -8.34 0.13 -2.82
C LEU A 12 -7.36 0.96 -3.66
N LEU A 13 -6.28 0.34 -4.13
CA LEU A 13 -5.30 1.00 -5.00
C LEU A 13 -5.93 1.32 -6.37
N GLU A 14 -6.60 0.35 -6.98
CA GLU A 14 -7.28 0.50 -8.27
C GLU A 14 -8.40 1.56 -8.22
N ASP A 15 -9.26 1.53 -7.19
CA ASP A 15 -10.31 2.53 -6.94
C ASP A 15 -9.72 3.95 -6.78
N SER A 16 -8.46 4.03 -6.35
CA SER A 16 -7.71 5.27 -6.19
C SER A 16 -6.92 5.65 -7.45
N GLU A 17 -7.14 4.95 -8.57
CA GLU A 17 -6.41 5.07 -9.84
C GLU A 17 -4.88 4.91 -9.68
N ILE A 18 -4.43 4.15 -8.68
CA ILE A 18 -3.03 3.75 -8.52
C ILE A 18 -2.83 2.44 -9.26
N LYS A 19 -2.01 2.48 -10.30
CA LYS A 19 -1.73 1.31 -11.14
C LYS A 19 -0.91 0.28 -10.37
N ILE A 20 -1.39 -0.96 -10.35
CA ILE A 20 -0.62 -2.12 -9.90
C ILE A 20 0.19 -2.63 -11.10
N ILE A 21 1.49 -2.75 -10.94
CA ILE A 21 2.40 -3.28 -11.96
C ILE A 21 2.67 -4.75 -11.72
N THR A 22 2.89 -5.48 -12.82
CA THR A 22 3.28 -6.89 -12.74
C THR A 22 4.70 -7.02 -12.18
N LYS A 23 5.06 -8.22 -11.73
CA LYS A 23 6.42 -8.49 -11.26
C LYS A 23 7.43 -8.32 -12.40
N GLU A 24 7.03 -8.65 -13.62
CA GLU A 24 7.81 -8.55 -14.83
C GLU A 24 8.07 -7.08 -15.20
N ASP A 25 7.05 -6.23 -15.10
CA ASP A 25 7.17 -4.79 -15.39
C ASP A 25 7.96 -4.03 -14.33
N LEU A 26 8.02 -4.57 -13.09
CA LEU A 26 8.69 -3.92 -11.96
C LEU A 26 10.14 -3.59 -12.28
N GLU A 27 10.91 -4.51 -12.85
CA GLU A 27 12.34 -4.31 -13.14
C GLU A 27 12.60 -3.16 -14.13
N SER A 28 11.61 -2.86 -14.97
CA SER A 28 11.68 -1.77 -15.95
C SER A 28 11.09 -0.45 -15.45
N THR A 29 10.42 -0.46 -14.29
CA THR A 29 9.74 0.71 -13.73
C THR A 29 10.75 1.58 -12.96
N PRO A 30 10.90 2.88 -13.28
CA PRO A 30 11.78 3.77 -12.53
C PRO A 30 11.46 3.77 -11.04
N GLY A 31 12.50 3.63 -10.21
CA GLY A 31 12.36 3.58 -8.76
C GLY A 31 11.82 2.26 -8.20
N ARG A 32 11.37 1.33 -9.07
CA ARG A 32 10.85 0.00 -8.72
C ARG A 32 9.95 0.01 -7.47
N PRO A 33 8.90 0.86 -7.44
CA PRO A 33 8.13 1.10 -6.24
C PRO A 33 7.40 -0.18 -5.79
N ARG A 34 7.42 -0.45 -4.49
CA ARG A 34 6.74 -1.60 -3.89
C ARG A 34 5.98 -1.22 -2.64
N LEU A 35 4.73 -1.64 -2.55
CA LEU A 35 3.93 -1.55 -1.33
C LEU A 35 3.99 -2.90 -0.58
N GLY A 36 4.70 -2.93 0.54
CA GLY A 36 4.69 -4.05 1.47
C GLY A 36 3.57 -3.91 2.49
N VAL A 37 2.64 -4.88 2.52
CA VAL A 37 1.61 -4.99 3.56
C VAL A 37 1.92 -6.21 4.42
N TYR A 38 2.48 -5.98 5.60
CA TYR A 38 2.89 -7.04 6.52
C TYR A 38 1.80 -7.27 7.56
N LEU A 39 1.26 -8.49 7.61
CA LEU A 39 0.34 -8.94 8.66
C LEU A 39 0.83 -10.28 9.20
N VAL A 40 1.26 -10.29 10.46
CA VAL A 40 1.62 -11.51 11.19
C VAL A 40 0.55 -11.76 12.24
N MET A 41 0.12 -13.01 12.37
CA MET A 41 -1.03 -13.39 13.19
C MET A 41 -0.72 -14.67 13.95
N TYR A 42 -1.03 -14.68 15.24
CA TYR A 42 -0.92 -15.83 16.12
C TYR A 42 -2.27 -16.07 16.77
N GLN A 43 -2.85 -17.25 16.55
CA GLN A 43 -4.14 -17.59 17.16
C GLN A 43 -3.98 -17.70 18.68
N GLU A 44 -4.84 -16.99 19.43
CA GLU A 44 -4.83 -17.03 20.88
C GLU A 44 -5.29 -18.41 21.37
N PRO A 45 -4.48 -19.16 22.15
CA PRO A 45 -4.80 -20.54 22.53
C PRO A 45 -6.10 -20.67 23.33
N ARG A 46 -6.45 -19.63 24.10
CA ARG A 46 -7.58 -19.64 25.04
C ARG A 46 -8.86 -19.02 24.48
N LEU A 47 -8.78 -18.32 23.34
CA LEU A 47 -9.89 -17.55 22.78
C LEU A 47 -10.08 -17.87 21.30
N LYS A 48 -11.09 -18.71 21.00
CA LYS A 48 -11.42 -19.09 19.62
C LYS A 48 -11.73 -17.86 18.78
N GLY A 49 -11.07 -17.77 17.61
CA GLY A 49 -11.28 -16.70 16.64
C GLY A 49 -10.64 -15.35 17.01
N THR A 50 -9.82 -15.31 18.06
CA THR A 50 -9.02 -14.13 18.44
C THR A 50 -7.56 -14.39 18.12
N TYR A 51 -6.85 -13.36 17.66
CA TYR A 51 -5.46 -13.44 17.26
C TYR A 51 -4.67 -12.29 17.88
N LEU A 52 -3.47 -12.58 18.37
CA LEU A 52 -2.43 -11.58 18.53
C LEU A 52 -1.86 -11.29 17.15
N PHE A 53 -1.77 -10.02 16.77
CA PHE A 53 -1.28 -9.66 15.45
C PHE A 53 -0.37 -8.44 15.48
N SER A 54 0.54 -8.40 14.51
CA SER A 54 1.32 -7.22 14.18
C SER A 54 1.12 -6.86 12.72
N PHE A 55 0.95 -5.57 12.45
CA PHE A 55 0.63 -5.05 11.13
C PHE A 55 1.48 -3.82 10.79
N ARG A 56 1.92 -3.71 9.54
CA ARG A 56 2.66 -2.54 9.02
C ARG A 56 2.48 -2.42 7.51
N VAL A 57 2.35 -1.20 7.01
CA VAL A 57 2.41 -0.86 5.58
C VAL A 57 3.69 -0.08 5.32
N VAL A 58 4.45 -0.48 4.31
CA VAL A 58 5.73 0.14 3.97
C VAL A 58 5.78 0.37 2.47
N HIS A 59 6.16 1.58 2.06
CA HIS A 59 6.51 1.88 0.68
C HIS A 59 8.02 1.78 0.52
N PHE A 60 8.45 0.99 -0.46
CA PHE A 60 9.84 0.85 -0.85
C PHE A 60 10.09 1.43 -2.23
N GLU A 61 11.26 2.04 -2.43
CA GLU A 61 11.78 2.43 -3.73
C GLU A 61 13.28 2.13 -3.79
N ASP A 62 13.84 2.17 -4.99
CA ASP A 62 15.28 2.16 -5.18
C ASP A 62 15.93 3.38 -4.52
N ALA A 63 16.84 3.10 -3.60
CA ALA A 63 17.74 4.05 -2.99
C ALA A 63 19.18 3.75 -3.41
N SER A 64 19.99 4.80 -3.52
CA SER A 64 21.43 4.69 -3.74
C SER A 64 22.18 5.32 -2.57
N PRO A 65 23.02 4.58 -1.82
CA PRO A 65 23.90 5.17 -0.83
C PRO A 65 24.85 6.18 -1.48
N ALA A 66 24.96 7.38 -0.92
CA ALA A 66 25.84 8.42 -1.45
C ALA A 66 27.32 8.00 -1.56
N ARG A 67 27.76 7.03 -0.76
CA ARG A 67 29.15 6.51 -0.74
C ARG A 67 29.35 5.28 -1.62
N ASN A 68 28.30 4.65 -2.12
CA ASN A 68 28.35 3.43 -2.90
C ASN A 68 27.09 3.36 -3.78
N TYR A 69 27.22 3.69 -5.06
CA TYR A 69 26.13 3.77 -6.05
C TYR A 69 25.49 2.41 -6.42
N LYS A 70 25.53 1.43 -5.52
CA LYS A 70 24.78 0.19 -5.68
C LYS A 70 23.33 0.44 -5.28
N PHE A 71 22.41 0.00 -6.13
CA PHE A 71 20.99 0.02 -5.82
C PHE A 71 20.71 -0.83 -4.57
N ALA A 72 19.99 -0.24 -3.64
CA ALA A 72 19.41 -0.90 -2.47
C ALA A 72 17.94 -0.51 -2.38
N GLU A 73 17.11 -1.39 -1.85
CA GLU A 73 15.72 -1.06 -1.57
C GLU A 73 15.67 -0.22 -0.28
N GLY A 74 15.09 0.97 -0.36
CA GLY A 74 14.94 1.92 0.74
C GLY A 74 13.49 2.07 1.15
N ILE A 75 13.24 2.25 2.45
CA ILE A 75 11.90 2.59 2.96
C ILE A 75 11.69 4.09 2.79
N CYS A 76 10.76 4.48 1.90
CA CYS A 76 10.42 5.87 1.62
C CYS A 76 9.19 6.35 2.40
N TRP A 77 8.32 5.42 2.84
CA TRP A 77 7.17 5.72 3.70
C TRP A 77 6.84 4.52 4.58
N ASP A 78 6.39 4.78 5.81
CA ASP A 78 6.04 3.76 6.79
C ASP A 78 4.79 4.17 7.58
N SER A 79 3.84 3.25 7.71
CA SER A 79 2.64 3.49 8.52
C SER A 79 2.90 3.49 10.03
N GLY A 80 4.06 2.97 10.45
CA GLY A 80 4.35 2.56 11.82
C GLY A 80 3.85 1.14 12.11
N LEU A 81 4.40 0.52 13.16
CA LEU A 81 4.02 -0.81 13.62
C LEU A 81 2.76 -0.74 14.49
N TYR A 82 1.72 -1.46 14.07
CA TYR A 82 0.52 -1.67 14.88
C TYR A 82 0.56 -3.08 15.48
N ILE A 83 0.25 -3.20 16.77
CA ILE A 83 0.13 -4.48 17.48
C ILE A 83 -1.24 -4.52 18.15
N GLY A 84 -1.94 -5.64 18.05
CA GLY A 84 -3.25 -5.79 18.67
C GLY A 84 -3.61 -7.23 18.98
N ARG A 85 -4.75 -7.39 19.64
CA ARG A 85 -5.35 -8.70 19.95
C ARG A 85 -6.82 -8.69 19.56
N GLU A 86 -7.15 -9.21 18.38
CA GLU A 86 -8.47 -8.99 17.78
C GLU A 86 -8.97 -10.14 16.91
N ARG A 87 -10.23 -10.05 16.48
CA ARG A 87 -10.83 -10.93 15.46
C ARG A 87 -10.43 -10.50 14.04
N THR A 88 -10.54 -11.43 13.09
CA THR A 88 -10.16 -11.22 11.68
C THR A 88 -10.91 -10.09 10.98
N SER A 89 -12.17 -9.86 11.33
CA SER A 89 -12.95 -8.72 10.82
C SER A 89 -12.36 -7.37 11.22
N VAL A 90 -11.92 -7.24 12.47
CA VAL A 90 -11.30 -6.01 12.99
C VAL A 90 -9.94 -5.80 12.34
N MET A 91 -9.13 -6.86 12.20
CA MET A 91 -7.83 -6.81 11.54
C MET A 91 -7.93 -6.32 10.08
N ARG A 92 -8.94 -6.77 9.32
CA ARG A 92 -9.23 -6.24 7.97
C ARG A 92 -9.52 -4.74 7.98
N GLY A 93 -10.27 -4.26 8.98
CA GLY A 93 -10.53 -2.83 9.18
C GLY A 93 -9.28 -2.01 9.46
N VAL A 94 -8.36 -2.54 10.26
CA VAL A 94 -7.06 -1.92 10.54
C VAL A 94 -6.23 -1.81 9.26
N VAL A 95 -6.12 -2.89 8.50
CA VAL A 95 -5.40 -2.92 7.21
C VAL A 95 -5.95 -1.85 6.27
N LYS A 96 -7.27 -1.86 6.06
CA LYS A 96 -7.97 -0.89 5.21
C LYS A 96 -7.69 0.56 5.61
N THR A 97 -7.67 0.85 6.91
CA THR A 97 -7.42 2.20 7.43
C THR A 97 -6.00 2.68 7.09
N HIS A 98 -5.00 1.83 7.27
CA HIS A 98 -3.61 2.21 7.05
C HIS A 98 -3.24 2.25 5.56
N VAL A 99 -3.85 1.38 4.75
CA VAL A 99 -3.70 1.42 3.29
C VAL A 99 -4.32 2.70 2.73
N ARG A 100 -5.49 3.13 3.24
CA ARG A 100 -6.07 4.43 2.88
C ARG A 100 -5.20 5.60 3.30
N LYS A 101 -4.58 5.54 4.47
CA LYS A 101 -3.60 6.55 4.90
C LYS A 101 -2.45 6.62 3.89
N TYR A 102 -1.86 5.48 3.54
CA TYR A 102 -0.83 5.40 2.50
C TYR A 102 -1.28 6.03 1.19
N ILE A 103 -2.46 5.66 0.68
CA ILE A 103 -3.01 6.19 -0.58
C ILE A 103 -3.13 7.71 -0.54
N ASN A 104 -3.69 8.25 0.56
CA ASN A 104 -3.87 9.70 0.71
C ASN A 104 -2.52 10.42 0.73
N ASP A 105 -1.55 9.91 1.50
CA ASP A 105 -0.21 10.49 1.58
C ASP A 105 0.50 10.41 0.22
N TYR A 106 0.38 9.27 -0.48
CA TYR A 106 0.94 9.06 -1.81
C TYR A 106 0.37 10.03 -2.85
N LEU A 107 -0.96 10.20 -2.89
CA LEU A 107 -1.63 11.10 -3.83
C LEU A 107 -1.41 12.59 -3.48
N ALA A 108 -1.17 12.92 -2.21
CA ALA A 108 -0.78 14.27 -1.82
C ALA A 108 0.62 14.63 -2.35
N ALA A 109 1.55 13.68 -2.31
CA ALA A 109 2.90 13.84 -2.86
C ALA A 109 2.95 13.71 -4.39
N ASN A 110 2.05 12.91 -4.97
CA ASN A 110 1.96 12.62 -6.40
C ASN A 110 0.57 12.99 -6.92
N PRO A 111 0.24 14.30 -6.99
CA PRO A 111 -1.09 14.74 -7.39
C PRO A 111 -1.39 14.31 -8.82
N LYS A 112 -2.61 13.81 -9.04
CA LYS A 112 -3.06 13.45 -10.38
C LYS A 112 -3.07 14.69 -11.28
N PRO A 113 -2.66 14.56 -12.54
CA PRO A 113 -2.78 15.66 -13.48
C PRO A 113 -4.25 16.10 -13.57
N PRO A 114 -4.53 17.42 -13.67
CA PRO A 114 -5.90 17.90 -13.77
C PRO A 114 -6.57 17.27 -15.00
N LYS A 115 -7.76 16.70 -14.80
CA LYS A 115 -8.56 16.21 -15.93
C LYS A 115 -8.82 17.39 -16.86
N GLN A 116 -8.25 17.35 -18.07
CA GLN A 116 -8.57 18.33 -19.09
C GLN A 116 -10.07 18.28 -19.34
N GLN A 117 -10.81 19.25 -18.81
CA GLN A 117 -12.19 19.48 -19.23
C GLN A 117 -12.10 19.88 -20.70
N LYS A 118 -12.46 18.97 -21.61
CA LYS A 118 -12.73 19.34 -22.99
C LYS A 118 -13.86 20.37 -22.92
N GLN A 119 -13.52 21.65 -23.06
CA GLN A 119 -14.50 22.67 -23.38
C GLN A 119 -15.07 22.26 -24.74
N GLU A 120 -16.29 21.74 -24.74
CA GLU A 120 -17.09 21.67 -25.94
C GLU A 120 -17.25 23.12 -26.42
N GLN A 121 -16.49 23.50 -27.44
CA GLN A 121 -16.72 24.74 -28.15
C GLN A 121 -18.11 24.63 -28.79
N ILE A 122 -19.11 25.21 -28.13
CA ILE A 122 -20.41 25.49 -28.72
C ILE A 122 -20.13 26.46 -29.87
N ARG A 123 -20.12 25.95 -31.10
CA ARG A 123 -20.10 26.77 -32.31
C ARG A 123 -21.49 27.37 -32.46
N TYR A 124 -21.57 28.70 -32.32
CA TYR A 124 -22.72 29.50 -32.74
C TYR A 124 -22.69 29.71 -34.26
#